data_AF-A0A423WWH8-F1
#
_entry.id   AF-A0A423WWH8-F1
#
_cell.length_a   1.000
_cell.length_b   1.000
_cell.length_c   1.000
_cell.angle_alpha   90.00
_cell.angle_beta   90.00
_cell.angle_gamma   90.00
#
_symmetry.space_group_name_H-M   'P 1'
#
loop_
_entity.id
_entity.type
_entity.pdbx_description
1 polymer ?
#
loop_
_entity_poly.entity_id
_entity_poly.type
_entity_poly.pdbx_seq_one_letter_code
_entity_poly.pdbx_strand_id
1 'polypeptide(L)'
;MSWAHKLSAAASITYGGLCIASALPFAGVSVPWTIFRRSDDSSWVDYYAEKNAWMARLSGDRLTPRQAGYAGAALRVAVGLCCIWGPPVREAALLANAAVVARGTVLAARDGRPMRPQWTMLGAIALCLVLGRL
;
A
#
# COMPACT_ATOMS: atom_id res chain seq x y z
N MET A 1 13.25 -26.52 4.54
CA MET A 1 12.71 -25.37 3.79
C MET A 1 13.75 -24.93 2.77
N SER A 2 13.38 -24.82 1.49
CA SER A 2 14.27 -24.36 0.42
C SER A 2 14.66 -22.89 0.63
N TRP A 3 15.78 -22.46 0.03
CA TRP A 3 16.19 -21.06 0.02
C TRP A 3 15.13 -20.16 -0.65
N ALA A 4 14.48 -20.66 -1.70
CA ALA A 4 13.39 -19.98 -2.41
C ALA A 4 12.20 -19.70 -1.48
N HIS A 5 11.83 -20.68 -0.66
CA HIS A 5 10.77 -20.51 0.33
C HIS A 5 11.11 -19.44 1.40
N LYS A 6 12.37 -19.42 1.88
CA LYS A 6 12.83 -18.40 2.83
C LYS A 6 12.80 -17.00 2.21
N LEU A 7 13.24 -16.87 0.95
CA LEU A 7 13.21 -15.60 0.21
C LEU A 7 11.77 -15.11 -0.01
N SER A 8 10.87 -16.00 -0.43
CA SER A 8 9.45 -15.74 -0.58
C SER A 8 8.81 -15.24 0.71
N ALA A 9 9.06 -15.92 1.83
CA ALA A 9 8.56 -15.53 3.14
C ALA A 9 9.12 -14.17 3.57
N ALA A 10 10.44 -13.95 3.45
CA ALA A 10 11.07 -12.69 3.79
C ALA A 10 10.49 -11.51 3.00
N ALA A 11 10.40 -11.64 1.67
CA ALA A 11 9.84 -10.59 0.81
C ALA A 11 8.39 -10.25 1.19
N SER A 12 7.59 -11.27 1.48
CA SER A 12 6.18 -11.10 1.86
C SER A 12 6.00 -10.47 3.24
N ILE A 13 6.84 -10.84 4.21
CA ILE A 13 6.85 -10.25 5.55
C ILE A 13 7.28 -8.79 5.47
N THR A 14 8.34 -8.47 4.72
CA THR A 14 8.79 -7.10 4.50
C THR A 14 7.70 -6.27 3.84
N TYR A 15 7.09 -6.79 2.77
CA TYR A 15 5.98 -6.12 2.10
C TYR A 15 4.78 -5.90 3.05
N GLY A 16 4.43 -6.91 3.84
CA GLY A 16 3.34 -6.82 4.80
C GLY A 16 3.60 -5.79 5.90
N GLY A 17 4.81 -5.77 6.45
CA GLY A 17 5.25 -4.77 7.43
C GLY A 17 5.23 -3.34 6.86
N LEU A 18 5.67 -3.15 5.61
CA LEU A 18 5.58 -1.86 4.93
C LEU A 18 4.13 -1.43 4.68
N CYS A 19 3.24 -2.38 4.36
CA CYS A 19 1.81 -2.08 4.25
C CYS A 19 1.26 -1.58 5.59
N ILE A 20 1.52 -2.28 6.70
CA ILE A 20 1.09 -1.87 8.05
C ILE A 20 1.67 -0.50 8.41
N ALA A 21 2.97 -0.28 8.24
CA ALA A 21 3.61 0.99 8.53
C ALA A 21 3.03 2.15 7.69
N SER A 22 2.70 1.89 6.42
CA SER A 22 2.06 2.88 5.55
C SER A 22 0.63 3.25 5.97
N ALA A 23 -0.02 2.51 6.88
CA ALA A 23 -1.33 2.87 7.40
C ALA A 23 -1.31 4.13 8.29
N LEU A 24 -0.18 4.39 8.96
CA LEU A 24 0.00 5.54 9.86
C LEU A 24 -0.21 6.88 9.14
N PRO A 25 0.46 7.18 8.02
CA PRO A 25 0.22 8.44 7.31
C PRO A 25 -1.19 8.53 6.70
N PHE A 26 -1.84 7.41 6.34
CA PHE A 26 -3.26 7.42 5.96
C PHE A 26 -4.18 7.88 7.10
N ALA A 27 -3.84 7.53 8.35
CA ALA A 27 -4.56 7.93 9.55
C ALA A 27 -4.20 9.36 10.03
N GLY A 28 -3.30 10.06 9.33
CA GLY A 28 -2.83 11.39 9.71
C GLY A 28 -1.78 11.39 10.82
N VAL A 29 -1.16 10.23 11.11
CA VAL A 29 -0.06 10.13 12.08
C VAL A 29 1.26 10.42 11.37
N SER A 30 1.93 11.49 11.80
CA SER A 30 3.29 11.80 11.39
C SER A 30 4.23 10.72 11.93
N VAL A 31 4.94 10.04 11.03
CA VAL A 31 5.92 9.01 11.41
C VAL A 31 7.31 9.52 11.08
N PRO A 32 8.27 9.48 12.02
CA PRO A 32 9.67 9.76 11.73
C PRO A 32 10.22 8.61 10.86
N TRP A 33 10.03 8.70 9.55
CA TRP A 33 10.43 7.69 8.57
C TRP A 33 11.93 7.80 8.26
N THR A 34 12.78 7.62 9.28
CA THR A 34 14.24 7.60 9.14
C THR A 34 14.77 6.56 8.13
N ILE A 35 13.92 5.64 7.67
CA ILE A 35 14.22 4.58 6.68
C ILE A 35 13.88 5.00 5.22
N PHE A 36 13.07 6.05 5.01
CA PHE A 36 12.65 6.54 3.69
C PHE A 36 13.21 7.95 3.39
N ARG A 37 14.28 8.31 4.09
CA ARG A 37 14.87 9.66 4.11
C ARG A 37 15.53 10.01 2.78
N ARG A 38 14.72 10.52 1.85
CA ARG A 38 15.14 11.46 0.81
C ARG A 38 13.88 12.20 0.35
N SER A 39 13.69 13.41 0.90
CA SER A 39 12.80 14.51 0.51
C SER A 39 12.07 15.06 1.74
N ASP A 40 12.18 16.38 1.96
CA ASP A 40 11.62 17.17 3.07
C ASP A 40 10.38 16.58 3.77
N ASP A 41 10.47 16.45 5.09
CA ASP A 41 9.54 15.72 5.99
C ASP A 41 8.07 16.23 5.97
N SER A 42 7.77 17.38 5.37
CA SER A 42 6.41 17.87 5.14
C SER A 42 5.70 17.18 3.96
N SER A 43 6.46 16.66 2.99
CA SER A 43 5.91 16.19 1.70
C SER A 43 4.99 14.97 1.77
N TRP A 44 5.21 14.06 2.73
CA TRP A 44 4.44 12.82 2.80
C TRP A 44 3.12 12.97 3.52
N VAL A 45 3.07 13.73 4.61
CA VAL A 45 1.82 14.03 5.32
C VAL A 45 0.90 14.82 4.38
N ASP A 46 1.45 15.81 3.66
CA ASP A 46 0.72 16.58 2.66
C ASP A 46 0.26 15.68 1.50
N TYR A 47 1.12 14.80 0.99
CA TYR A 47 0.75 13.83 -0.04
C TYR A 47 -0.41 12.92 0.40
N TYR A 48 -0.37 12.37 1.62
CA TYR A 48 -1.44 11.49 2.10
C TYR A 48 -2.73 12.27 2.44
N ALA A 49 -2.63 13.51 2.91
CA ALA A 49 -3.76 14.41 3.08
C ALA A 49 -4.44 14.72 1.73
N GLU A 50 -3.66 15.07 0.71
CA GLU A 50 -4.15 15.28 -0.66
C GLU A 50 -4.76 14.02 -1.25
N LYS A 51 -4.13 12.87 -1.02
CA LYS A 51 -4.65 11.56 -1.45
C LYS A 51 -5.98 11.25 -0.78
N ASN A 52 -6.10 11.49 0.52
CA ASN A 52 -7.33 11.29 1.28
C ASN A 52 -8.46 12.19 0.76
N ALA A 53 -8.16 13.46 0.48
CA ALA A 53 -9.11 14.39 -0.14
C ALA A 53 -9.50 13.95 -1.56
N TRP A 54 -8.57 13.42 -2.34
CA TRP A 54 -8.86 12.88 -3.67
C TRP A 54 -9.74 11.63 -3.62
N MET A 55 -9.47 10.70 -2.71
CA MET A 55 -10.31 9.52 -2.50
C MET A 55 -11.73 9.88 -2.04
N ALA A 56 -11.87 10.90 -1.19
CA ALA A 56 -13.17 11.47 -0.82
C ALA A 56 -13.95 11.96 -2.05
N ARG A 57 -13.31 12.74 -2.93
CA ARG A 57 -13.93 13.19 -4.19
C ARG A 57 -14.33 12.04 -5.11
N LEU A 58 -13.49 11.01 -5.23
CA LEU A 58 -13.82 9.81 -6.01
C LEU A 58 -15.04 9.05 -5.47
N SER A 59 -15.35 9.20 -4.19
CA SER A 59 -16.57 8.63 -3.59
C SER A 59 -17.83 9.45 -3.87
N GLY A 60 -17.74 10.54 -4.63
CA GLY A 60 -18.81 11.53 -4.78
C GLY A 60 -19.08 12.26 -3.47
N ASP A 61 -18.03 12.53 -2.69
CA ASP A 61 -18.05 13.17 -1.37
C ASP A 61 -18.95 12.46 -0.34
N ARG A 62 -19.27 11.17 -0.56
CA ARG A 62 -19.94 10.30 0.42
C ARG A 62 -19.06 10.00 1.63
N LEU A 63 -17.74 10.07 1.45
CA LEU A 63 -16.76 9.93 2.51
C LEU A 63 -16.07 11.26 2.74
N THR A 64 -15.91 11.65 4.00
CA THR A 64 -14.98 12.73 4.37
C THR A 64 -13.53 12.29 4.08
N PRO A 65 -12.58 13.21 3.85
CA PRO A 65 -11.18 12.87 3.68
C PRO A 65 -10.63 12.00 4.83
N ARG A 66 -11.06 12.26 6.07
CA ARG A 66 -10.67 11.46 7.23
C ARG A 66 -11.20 10.02 7.14
N GLN A 67 -12.45 9.82 6.77
CA GLN A 67 -13.03 8.48 6.57
C GLN A 67 -12.34 7.73 5.42
N ALA A 68 -12.05 8.41 4.32
CA ALA A 68 -11.29 7.83 3.20
C ALA A 68 -9.88 7.42 3.64
N GLY A 69 -9.22 8.24 4.47
CA GLY A 69 -7.95 7.91 5.09
C GLY A 69 -8.02 6.67 5.97
N TYR A 70 -8.98 6.58 6.88
CA TYR A 70 -9.15 5.39 7.73
C TYR A 70 -9.50 4.13 6.93
N ALA A 71 -10.31 4.23 5.87
CA ALA A 71 -10.59 3.11 4.99
C ALA A 71 -9.31 2.61 4.30
N GLY A 72 -8.47 3.54 3.81
CA GLY A 72 -7.15 3.24 3.26
C GLY A 72 -6.22 2.59 4.29
N ALA A 73 -6.15 3.11 5.50
CA ALA A 73 -5.35 2.58 6.60
C ALA A 73 -5.79 1.15 6.99
N ALA A 74 -7.08 0.92 7.13
CA ALA A 74 -7.64 -0.39 7.45
C ALA A 74 -7.29 -1.42 6.38
N LEU A 75 -7.42 -1.07 5.09
CA LEU A 75 -7.04 -1.94 3.99
C LEU A 75 -5.53 -2.26 4.01
N ARG A 76 -4.69 -1.27 4.31
CA ARG A 76 -3.24 -1.44 4.42
C ARG A 76 -2.84 -2.40 5.54
N VAL A 77 -3.48 -2.28 6.70
CA VAL A 77 -3.27 -3.22 7.82
C VAL A 77 -3.75 -4.62 7.46
N ALA A 78 -4.96 -4.75 6.90
CA ALA A 78 -5.52 -6.04 6.53
C ALA A 78 -4.64 -6.79 5.52
N VAL A 79 -4.24 -6.12 4.43
CA VAL A 79 -3.32 -6.71 3.44
C VAL A 79 -1.99 -7.09 4.09
N GLY A 80 -1.44 -6.24 4.96
CA GLY A 80 -0.17 -6.50 5.60
C GLY A 80 -0.20 -7.72 6.52
N LEU A 81 -1.23 -7.85 7.35
CA LEU A 81 -1.45 -9.02 8.20
C LEU A 81 -1.62 -10.30 7.38
N CYS A 82 -2.43 -10.26 6.31
CA CYS A 82 -2.62 -11.41 5.42
C CYS A 82 -1.33 -11.83 4.70
N CYS A 83 -0.47 -10.88 4.34
CA CYS A 83 0.84 -11.18 3.73
C CYS A 83 1.78 -11.92 4.70
N ILE A 84 1.68 -11.64 6.01
CA ILE A 84 2.49 -12.25 7.06
C ILE A 84 2.00 -13.67 7.40
N TRP A 85 0.69 -13.93 7.33
CA TRP A 85 0.09 -15.22 7.70
C TRP A 85 0.58 -16.40 6.85
N GLY A 86 1.01 -16.14 5.61
CA GLY A 86 1.52 -17.16 4.67
C GLY A 86 0.47 -17.72 3.70
N PRO A 87 0.82 -18.69 2.84
CA PRO A 87 -0.10 -19.28 1.86
C PRO A 87 -1.25 -20.08 2.50
N PRO A 88 -2.44 -20.13 1.88
CA PRO A 88 -2.86 -19.44 0.65
C PRO A 88 -3.32 -17.99 0.87
N VAL A 89 -3.49 -17.58 2.14
CA VAL A 89 -4.04 -16.27 2.54
C VAL A 89 -3.25 -15.10 1.95
N ARG A 90 -1.93 -15.21 1.94
CA ARG A 90 -1.01 -14.24 1.32
C ARG A 90 -1.33 -13.98 -0.16
N GLU A 91 -1.52 -15.02 -0.94
CA GLU A 91 -1.71 -14.88 -2.39
C GLU A 91 -3.03 -14.18 -2.71
N ALA A 92 -4.11 -14.60 -2.02
CA ALA A 92 -5.40 -13.94 -2.14
C ALA A 92 -5.32 -12.45 -1.79
N ALA A 93 -4.59 -12.10 -0.72
CA ALA A 93 -4.40 -10.71 -0.31
C ALA A 93 -3.59 -9.89 -1.33
N LEU A 94 -2.51 -10.46 -1.88
CA LEU A 94 -1.71 -9.80 -2.92
C LEU A 94 -2.52 -9.55 -4.19
N LEU A 95 -3.34 -10.51 -4.63
CA LEU A 95 -4.20 -10.37 -5.81
C LEU A 95 -5.31 -9.34 -5.59
N ALA A 96 -5.98 -9.37 -4.44
CA ALA A 96 -6.98 -8.37 -4.08
C ALA A 96 -6.38 -6.96 -4.04
N ASN A 97 -5.19 -6.83 -3.44
CA ASN A 97 -4.49 -5.55 -3.41
C ASN A 97 -4.03 -5.11 -4.80
N ALA A 98 -3.58 -6.03 -5.65
CA ALA A 98 -3.23 -5.73 -7.04
C ALA A 98 -4.41 -5.11 -7.80
N ALA A 99 -5.61 -5.67 -7.65
CA ALA A 99 -6.82 -5.14 -8.29
C ALA A 99 -7.15 -3.71 -7.82
N VAL A 100 -7.06 -3.46 -6.51
CA VAL A 100 -7.29 -2.12 -5.94
C VAL A 100 -6.25 -1.12 -6.45
N VAL A 101 -4.96 -1.49 -6.41
CA VAL A 101 -3.86 -0.62 -6.84
C VAL A 101 -3.91 -0.40 -8.34
N ALA A 102 -4.22 -1.41 -9.16
CA ALA A 102 -4.36 -1.27 -10.60
C ALA A 102 -5.49 -0.30 -10.96
N ARG A 103 -6.67 -0.43 -10.34
CA ARG A 103 -7.75 0.53 -10.50
C ARG A 103 -7.32 1.93 -10.06
N GLY A 104 -6.68 2.05 -8.90
CA GLY A 104 -6.14 3.31 -8.40
C GLY A 104 -5.09 3.94 -9.32
N THR A 105 -4.31 3.12 -10.02
CA THR A 105 -3.30 3.54 -11.01
C THR A 105 -3.96 4.16 -12.22
N VAL A 106 -5.01 3.53 -12.76
CA VAL A 106 -5.79 4.08 -13.89
C VAL A 106 -6.43 5.41 -13.51
N LEU A 107 -7.06 5.49 -12.33
CA LEU A 107 -7.67 6.73 -11.84
C LEU A 107 -6.63 7.83 -11.59
N ALA A 108 -5.47 7.48 -11.02
CA ALA A 108 -4.38 8.42 -10.81
C ALA A 108 -3.82 8.97 -12.13
N ALA A 109 -3.67 8.11 -13.15
CA ALA A 109 -3.23 8.52 -14.47
C ALA A 109 -4.24 9.46 -15.13
N ARG A 110 -5.54 9.14 -15.06
CA ARG A 110 -6.63 9.99 -15.57
C ARG A 110 -6.63 11.37 -14.90
N ASP A 111 -6.40 11.42 -13.60
CA ASP A 111 -6.51 12.64 -12.80
C ASP A 111 -5.16 13.39 -12.64
N GLY A 112 -4.12 13.02 -13.40
CA GLY A 112 -2.81 13.69 -13.40
C GLY A 112 -2.05 13.58 -12.07
N ARG A 113 -2.28 12.52 -11.29
CA ARG A 113 -1.68 12.33 -9.96
C ARG A 113 -0.29 11.69 -10.03
N PRO A 114 0.54 11.82 -8.97
CA PRO A 114 1.85 11.19 -8.92
C PRO A 114 1.77 9.68 -9.13
N MET A 115 2.43 9.18 -10.18
CA MET A 115 2.36 7.77 -10.58
C MET A 115 3.39 6.89 -9.88
N ARG A 116 4.50 7.46 -9.40
CA ARG A 116 5.60 6.71 -8.76
C ARG A 116 5.11 5.81 -7.61
N PRO A 117 4.29 6.27 -6.65
CA PRO A 117 3.80 5.41 -5.58
C PRO A 117 2.96 4.22 -6.07
N GLN A 118 2.21 4.39 -7.17
CA GLN A 118 1.37 3.34 -7.74
C GLN A 118 2.23 2.27 -8.42
N TRP A 119 3.19 2.69 -9.26
CA TRP A 119 4.10 1.76 -9.93
C TRP A 119 4.98 0.99 -8.95
N THR A 120 5.50 1.66 -7.91
CA THR A 120 6.29 0.99 -6.86
C THR A 120 5.46 -0.07 -6.13
N MET A 121 4.19 0.23 -5.85
CA MET A 121 3.28 -0.71 -5.19
C MET A 121 2.97 -1.92 -6.08
N LEU A 122 2.67 -1.72 -7.37
CA LEU A 122 2.43 -2.81 -8.33
C LEU A 122 3.66 -3.68 -8.51
N GLY A 123 4.85 -3.07 -8.64
CA GLY A 123 6.12 -3.81 -8.75
C GLY A 123 6.40 -4.68 -7.52
N ALA A 124 6.16 -4.16 -6.32
CA ALA A 124 6.33 -4.91 -5.08
C ALA A 124 5.35 -6.09 -4.98
N ILE A 125 4.10 -5.91 -5.40
CA ILE A 125 3.10 -6.99 -5.45
C ILE A 125 3.53 -8.07 -6.45
N ALA A 126 3.92 -7.68 -7.66
CA ALA A 126 4.36 -8.60 -8.70
C ALA A 126 5.57 -9.42 -8.24
N LEU A 127 6.55 -8.78 -7.60
CA LEU A 127 7.70 -9.47 -7.01
C LEU A 127 7.27 -10.51 -5.97
N CYS A 128 6.38 -10.15 -5.04
CA CYS A 128 5.91 -11.09 -4.01
C CYS A 128 5.14 -12.27 -4.61
N LEU A 129 4.34 -12.04 -5.65
CA LEU A 129 3.63 -13.10 -6.37
C LEU A 129 4.60 -14.04 -7.11
N VAL A 130 5.58 -13.50 -7.84
CA VAL A 130 6.59 -14.29 -8.55
C VAL A 130 7.41 -15.13 -7.58
N LEU A 131 7.92 -14.53 -6.51
CA LEU A 131 8.65 -15.25 -5.45
C LEU A 131 7.76 -16.27 -4.71
N GLY A 132 6.44 -16.07 -4.71
CA GLY A 132 5.47 -17.03 -4.17
C GLY A 132 5.34 -18.31 -5.00
N ARG A 133 5.80 -18.30 -6.25
CA ARG A 133 5.73 -19.43 -7.20
C ARG A 133 7.07 -20.17 -7.38
N LEU A 134 8.15 -19.68 -6.79
CA LEU A 134 9.48 -20.32 -6.74
C LEU A 134 9.60 -21.28 -5.54
#